data_AF-A0A4Q2A5B5-F1
#
_entry.id   AF-A0A4Q2A5B5-F1
#
_cell.length_a   1.000
_cell.length_b   1.000
_cell.length_c   1.000
_cell.angle_alpha   90.00
_cell.angle_beta   90.00
_cell.angle_gamma   90.00
#
_symmetry.space_group_name_H-M   'P 1'
#
loop_
_entity.id
_entity.type
_entity.pdbx_description
1 polymer ?
#
loop_
_entity_poly.entity_id
_entity_poly.type
_entity_poly.pdbx_seq_one_letter_code
_entity_poly.pdbx_strand_id
1 'polypeptide(L)'
;MSMIGGLPSVIASGYRALPFVLRRLILVLVYSVIFVAGAFMHNHGAGDIASLFLLVGAIGTFWAGGAWRVFRIILLLVLVIVGD
;
A
#
# COMPACT_ATOMS: atom_id res chain seq x y z
N MET A 1 -11.70 26.47 -18.44
CA MET A 1 -10.87 25.25 -18.27
C MET A 1 -10.74 25.00 -16.78
N SER A 2 -11.30 23.91 -16.27
CA SER A 2 -11.44 23.68 -14.82
C SER A 2 -10.09 23.32 -14.19
N MET A 3 -9.62 24.14 -13.25
CA MET A 3 -8.40 23.90 -12.46
C MET A 3 -8.40 22.53 -11.76
N ILE A 4 -9.59 21.97 -11.52
CA ILE A 4 -9.83 20.67 -10.85
C ILE A 4 -9.40 19.48 -11.73
N GLY A 5 -9.46 19.60 -13.07
CA GLY A 5 -9.05 18.53 -13.99
C GLY A 5 -7.54 18.43 -14.23
N GLY A 6 -6.78 19.50 -13.93
CA GLY A 6 -5.33 19.54 -14.12
C GLY A 6 -4.52 19.01 -12.94
N LEU A 7 -5.08 19.04 -11.73
CA LEU A 7 -4.38 18.57 -10.53
C LEU A 7 -4.04 17.07 -10.56
N PRO A 8 -4.96 16.16 -10.96
CA PRO A 8 -4.66 14.73 -11.00
C PRO A 8 -3.56 14.39 -12.01
N SER A 9 -3.53 15.08 -13.15
CA SER A 9 -2.55 14.83 -14.20
C SER A 9 -1.16 15.36 -13.83
N VAL A 10 -1.07 16.50 -13.14
CA VAL A 10 0.19 17.04 -12.61
C VAL A 10 0.73 16.18 -11.46
N ILE A 11 -0.13 15.70 -10.57
CA ILE A 11 0.26 14.78 -9.49
C ILE A 11 0.74 13.44 -10.07
N ALA A 12 0.02 12.90 -11.07
CA ALA A 12 0.40 11.66 -11.73
C ALA A 12 1.73 11.77 -12.48
N SER A 13 2.01 12.91 -13.14
CA SER A 13 3.29 13.14 -13.81
C SER A 13 4.43 13.30 -12.81
N GLY A 14 4.22 14.06 -11.72
CA GLY A 14 5.19 14.20 -10.62
C GLY A 14 5.51 12.87 -9.95
N TYR A 15 4.49 12.06 -9.64
CA TYR A 15 4.68 10.72 -9.10
C TYR A 15 5.45 9.82 -10.08
N ARG A 16 5.21 9.96 -11.39
CA ARG A 16 5.93 9.22 -12.43
C ARG A 16 7.38 9.66 -12.63
N ALA A 17 7.78 10.82 -12.13
CA ALA A 17 9.16 11.31 -12.20
C ALA A 17 10.02 10.87 -11.00
N LEU A 18 9.40 10.43 -9.89
CA LEU A 18 10.11 10.04 -8.68
C LEU A 18 10.93 8.75 -8.84
N PRO A 19 12.05 8.57 -8.11
CA PRO A 19 12.76 7.30 -8.09
C PRO A 19 11.89 6.18 -7.50
N PHE A 20 12.16 4.93 -7.90
CA PHE A 20 11.36 3.76 -7.53
C PHE A 20 11.13 3.64 -6.02
N VAL A 21 12.15 3.94 -5.21
CA VAL A 21 12.09 3.88 -3.74
C VAL A 21 11.11 4.91 -3.18
N LEU A 22 11.14 6.16 -3.65
CA LEU A 22 10.22 7.21 -3.18
C LEU A 22 8.78 6.91 -3.54
N ARG A 23 8.52 6.38 -4.75
CA ARG A 23 7.16 5.96 -5.14
C ARG A 23 6.60 4.91 -4.21
N ARG A 24 7.40 3.90 -3.87
CA ARG A 24 7.01 2.88 -2.90
C ARG A 24 6.77 3.44 -1.51
N LEU A 25 7.65 4.32 -1.02
CA LEU A 25 7.45 4.96 0.28
C LEU A 25 6.14 5.74 0.34
N ILE A 26 5.80 6.49 -0.71
CA ILE A 26 4.53 7.21 -0.79
C ILE A 26 3.34 6.23 -0.76
N LEU A 27 3.40 5.13 -1.51
CA LEU A 27 2.34 4.12 -1.47
C LEU A 27 2.19 3.50 -0.09
N VAL A 28 3.30 3.09 0.55
CA VAL A 28 3.31 2.54 1.92
C VAL A 28 2.69 3.53 2.89
N LEU A 29 3.05 4.81 2.79
CA LEU A 29 2.53 5.88 3.64
C LEU A 29 1.01 6.03 3.45
N VAL A 30 0.55 6.14 2.20
CA VAL A 30 -0.88 6.31 1.89
C VAL A 30 -1.70 5.14 2.40
N TYR A 31 -1.27 3.90 2.14
CA TYR A 31 -1.99 2.73 2.62
C TYR A 31 -1.94 2.58 4.15
N SER A 32 -0.86 3.00 4.80
CA SER A 32 -0.78 3.03 6.26
C SER A 32 -1.76 4.06 6.85
N VAL A 33 -1.92 5.23 6.22
CA VAL A 33 -2.90 6.23 6.65
C VAL A 33 -4.33 5.70 6.48
N ILE A 34 -4.63 5.02 5.37
CA ILE A 34 -5.93 4.34 5.15
C ILE A 34 -6.19 3.30 6.24
N PHE A 35 -5.17 2.53 6.60
CA PHE A 35 -5.25 1.54 7.67
C PHE A 35 -5.55 2.19 9.03
N VAL A 36 -4.81 3.25 9.40
CA VAL A 36 -5.02 3.99 10.66
C VAL A 36 -6.41 4.62 10.71
N ALA A 37 -6.90 5.17 9.60
CA ALA A 37 -8.26 5.69 9.49
C ALA A 37 -9.31 4.59 9.69
N GLY A 38 -9.09 3.41 9.11
CA GLY A 38 -9.92 2.23 9.36
C GLY A 38 -9.92 1.80 10.83
N ALA A 39 -8.76 1.76 11.48
CA ALA A 39 -8.64 1.42 12.90
C ALA A 39 -9.38 2.43 13.79
N PHE A 40 -9.29 3.72 13.47
CA PHE A 40 -10.01 4.77 14.18
C PHE A 40 -11.53 4.64 14.01
N MET A 41 -12.01 4.40 12.79
CA MET A 41 -13.45 4.15 12.53
C MET A 41 -13.96 2.89 13.23
N HIS A 42 -13.13 1.84 13.30
CA HIS A 42 -13.48 0.60 13.99
C HIS A 42 -13.74 0.86 15.47
N ASN A 43 -12.88 1.66 16.11
CA ASN A 43 -13.00 2.05 17.52
C ASN A 43 -14.17 3.01 17.80
N HIS A 44 -14.83 3.56 16.78
CA HIS A 44 -15.98 4.47 16.91
C HIS A 44 -17.30 3.86 16.42
N GLY A 45 -17.36 2.52 16.28
CA GLY A 45 -18.61 1.80 16.03
C GLY A 45 -19.01 1.72 14.55
N ALA A 46 -18.19 2.23 13.62
CA ALA A 46 -18.41 2.10 12.18
C ALA A 46 -17.79 0.81 11.61
N GLY A 47 -18.05 -0.33 12.27
CA GLY A 47 -17.31 -1.59 12.10
C GLY A 47 -17.24 -2.13 10.67
N ASP A 48 -18.35 -2.13 9.92
CA ASP A 48 -18.39 -2.68 8.56
C ASP A 48 -17.55 -1.85 7.57
N ILE A 49 -17.70 -0.53 7.58
CA ILE A 49 -16.92 0.35 6.71
C ILE A 49 -15.46 0.38 7.15
N ALA A 50 -15.21 0.37 8.47
CA ALA A 50 -13.87 0.28 9.03
C ALA A 50 -13.13 -0.98 8.58
N SER A 51 -13.82 -2.12 8.48
CA SER A 51 -13.23 -3.38 8.03
C SER A 51 -12.68 -3.27 6.59
N LEU A 52 -13.38 -2.56 5.70
CA LEU A 52 -12.94 -2.31 4.34
C LEU A 52 -11.66 -1.46 4.30
N PHE A 53 -11.61 -0.41 5.12
CA PHE A 53 -10.43 0.47 5.21
C PHE A 53 -9.23 -0.26 5.83
N LEU A 54 -9.45 -1.07 6.87
CA LEU A 54 -8.42 -1.91 7.47
C LEU A 54 -7.88 -2.93 6.46
N LEU A 55 -8.76 -3.58 5.71
CA LEU A 55 -8.38 -4.62 4.76
C LEU A 55 -7.61 -4.04 3.57
N VAL A 56 -8.12 -2.95 2.98
CA VAL A 56 -7.44 -2.24 1.88
C VAL A 56 -6.11 -1.64 2.35
N GLY A 57 -6.07 -1.03 3.53
CA GLY A 57 -4.86 -0.44 4.10
C GLY A 57 -3.79 -1.49 4.42
N ALA A 58 -4.18 -2.64 4.98
CA ALA A 58 -3.26 -3.73 5.29
C ALA A 58 -2.69 -4.36 4.02
N ILE A 59 -3.54 -4.75 3.06
CA ILE A 59 -3.12 -5.35 1.80
C ILE A 59 -2.26 -4.38 0.99
N GLY A 60 -2.68 -3.11 0.91
CA GLY A 60 -1.96 -2.08 0.19
C GLY A 60 -0.58 -1.80 0.79
N THR A 61 -0.47 -1.73 2.12
CA THR A 61 0.82 -1.55 2.81
C THR A 61 1.74 -2.73 2.59
N PHE A 62 1.21 -3.96 2.66
CA PHE A 62 1.97 -5.19 2.44
C PHE A 62 2.49 -5.29 1.00
N TRP A 63 1.64 -4.93 0.03
CA TRP A 63 2.01 -4.91 -1.38
C TRP A 63 3.05 -3.82 -1.69
N ALA A 64 2.83 -2.60 -1.20
CA ALA A 64 3.71 -1.46 -1.41
C ALA A 64 5.08 -1.64 -0.73
N GLY A 65 5.11 -2.27 0.45
CA GLY A 65 6.33 -2.65 1.18
C GLY A 65 7.17 -3.68 0.42
N GLY A 66 6.61 -4.29 -0.63
CA GLY A 66 7.30 -5.30 -1.40
C GLY A 66 7.40 -6.63 -0.67
N ALA A 67 6.38 -6.98 0.13
CA ALA A 67 6.30 -8.28 0.77
C ALA A 67 6.39 -9.45 -0.22
N TRP A 68 6.09 -9.22 -1.51
CA TRP A 68 6.38 -10.17 -2.59
C TRP A 68 7.85 -10.59 -2.66
N ARG A 69 8.80 -9.70 -2.34
CA ARG A 69 10.22 -10.03 -2.25
C ARG A 69 10.49 -10.95 -1.06
N VAL A 70 9.86 -10.70 0.09
CA VAL A 70 9.95 -11.54 1.28
C VAL A 70 9.37 -12.93 0.99
N PHE A 71 8.20 -13.00 0.36
CA PHE A 71 7.58 -14.25 -0.05
C PHE A 71 8.44 -15.04 -1.04
N ARG A 72 9.05 -14.37 -2.02
CA ARG A 72 9.98 -15.00 -2.97
C ARG A 72 11.24 -15.55 -2.27
N ILE A 73 11.78 -14.83 -1.28
CA ILE A 73 12.91 -15.30 -0.48
C ILE A 73 12.51 -16.56 0.31
N ILE A 74 11.34 -16.55 0.96
CA ILE A 74 10.83 -17.71 1.70
C ILE A 74 10.64 -18.92 0.77
N LEU A 75 10.05 -18.73 -0.41
CA LEU A 75 9.88 -19.81 -1.39
C LEU A 75 11.22 -20.38 -1.88
N LEU A 76 12.21 -19.52 -2.13
CA LEU A 76 13.57 -19.96 -2.48
C LEU A 76 14.21 -20.75 -1.34
N LEU A 77 14.02 -20.31 -0.10
CA LEU A 77 14.56 -20.97 1.08
C LEU A 77 13.92 -22.34 1.30
N VAL A 78 12.60 -22.46 1.13
CA VAL A 78 11.89 -23.75 1.16
C VAL A 78 12.37 -24.68 0.04
N LEU A 79 12.56 -24.16 -1.18
CA LEU A 79 13.07 -24.95 -2.30
C LEU A 79 14.47 -25.51 -2.02
N VAL A 80 15.35 -24.74 -1.39
CA VAL A 80 16.69 -25.20 -0.97
C VAL A 80 16.56 -26.30 0.09
N ILE A 81 15.73 -26.11 1.12
CA ILE A 81 15.56 -27.10 2.21
C ILE A 81 14.94 -28.41 1.72
N VAL A 82 14.00 -28.38 0.78
CA VAL A 82 13.33 -29.58 0.24
C VAL A 82 14.17 -30.24 -0.87
N GLY A 83 15.07 -29.49 -1.48
CA GLY A 83 15.94 -29.96 -2.57
C GLY A 83 17.25 -30.62 -2.10
N ASP A 84 17.69 -30.35 -0.87
CA ASP A 84 18.75 -31.08 -0.14
C ASP A 84 18.18 -32.34 0.57
#